data_AF-A0A0Q6M206-F1
#
_entry.id   AF-A0A0Q6M206-F1
#
_cell.length_a   1.000
_cell.length_b   1.000
_cell.length_c   1.000
_cell.angle_alpha   90.00
_cell.angle_beta   90.00
_cell.angle_gamma   90.00
#
_symmetry.space_group_name_H-M   'P 1'
#
loop_
_entity.id
_entity.type
_entity.pdbx_description
1 polymer ?
#
loop_
_entity_poly.entity_id
_entity_poly.type
_entity_poly.pdbx_seq_one_letter_code
_entity_poly.pdbx_strand_id
1 'polypeptide(L)'
;MQDIKHITPDFAVSPQIAPVQLAELKAAGFTTVICNRPDHEDAGQPSFAEIKAAAQASGLEALHIPVTPGQTTKYDVVAFDTAVTTAQGKVLAYCRTGARAQSLFAAIRG
;
A
#
# COMPACT_ATOMS: atom_id res chain seq x y z
N MET A 1 -10.46 -3.08 -10.83
CA MET A 1 -10.45 -2.85 -9.36
C MET A 1 -11.14 -3.98 -8.58
N GLN A 2 -10.72 -5.23 -8.76
CA GLN A 2 -11.24 -6.37 -7.97
C GLN A 2 -10.31 -6.57 -6.75
N ASP A 3 -10.88 -6.98 -5.61
CA ASP A 3 -10.17 -7.31 -4.34
C ASP A 3 -9.65 -6.17 -3.45
N ILE A 4 -10.15 -4.93 -3.61
CA ILE A 4 -9.94 -3.90 -2.57
C ILE A 4 -10.88 -4.16 -1.39
N LYS A 5 -10.30 -4.38 -0.21
CA LYS A 5 -11.02 -4.53 1.06
C LYS A 5 -10.86 -3.28 1.89
N HIS A 6 -11.95 -2.55 2.09
CA HIS A 6 -12.00 -1.42 3.01
C HIS A 6 -11.98 -1.92 4.46
N ILE A 7 -11.04 -1.43 5.26
CA ILE A 7 -10.97 -1.71 6.70
C ILE A 7 -11.63 -0.57 7.48
N THR A 8 -11.44 0.66 7.01
CA THR A 8 -12.14 1.87 7.47
C THR A 8 -12.56 2.70 6.24
N PRO A 9 -13.35 3.78 6.41
CA PRO A 9 -13.68 4.67 5.30
C PRO A 9 -12.45 5.26 4.59
N ASP A 10 -11.37 5.48 5.33
CA ASP A 10 -10.15 6.16 4.86
C ASP A 10 -8.96 5.21 4.65
N PHE A 11 -9.10 3.92 4.95
CA PHE A 11 -8.04 2.94 4.76
C PHE A 11 -8.55 1.63 4.16
N ALA A 12 -7.90 1.21 3.08
CA ALA A 12 -8.19 -0.05 2.40
C ALA A 12 -6.92 -0.87 2.17
N VAL A 13 -7.10 -2.17 1.99
CA VAL A 13 -6.03 -3.10 1.60
C VAL A 13 -6.35 -3.79 0.28
N SER A 14 -5.31 -4.21 -0.43
CA SER A 14 -5.45 -4.94 -1.70
C SER A 14 -4.35 -5.99 -1.89
N PRO A 15 -4.59 -7.04 -2.68
CA PRO A 15 -3.54 -7.78 -3.39
C PRO A 15 -2.70 -6.87 -4.29
N GLN A 16 -1.71 -7.46 -4.96
CA GLN A 16 -0.80 -6.74 -5.85
C GLN A 16 -1.56 -5.88 -6.87
N ILE A 17 -1.28 -4.58 -6.85
CA ILE A 17 -1.79 -3.64 -7.86
C ILE A 17 -0.84 -3.56 -9.06
N ALA A 18 -1.39 -3.19 -10.22
CA ALA A 18 -0.67 -2.92 -11.45
C ALA A 18 -0.56 -1.41 -11.72
N PRO A 19 0.50 -0.93 -12.40
CA PRO A 19 0.69 0.48 -12.74
C PRO A 19 -0.53 1.15 -13.43
N VAL A 20 -1.26 0.39 -14.24
CA VAL A 20 -2.45 0.89 -14.97
C VAL A 20 -3.65 1.21 -14.04
N GLN A 21 -3.67 0.66 -12.83
CA GLN A 21 -4.78 0.86 -11.88
C GLN A 21 -4.66 2.16 -11.09
N LEU A 22 -3.50 2.83 -11.11
CA LEU A 22 -3.24 4.01 -10.26
C LEU A 22 -4.17 5.18 -10.60
N ALA A 23 -4.52 5.36 -11.88
CA ALA A 23 -5.48 6.38 -12.29
C ALA A 23 -6.89 6.10 -11.74
N GLU A 24 -7.34 4.85 -11.75
CA GLU A 24 -8.62 4.44 -11.15
C GLU A 24 -8.62 4.66 -9.63
N LEU A 25 -7.51 4.35 -8.96
CA LEU A 25 -7.35 4.57 -7.52
C LEU A 25 -7.44 6.07 -7.18
N LYS A 26 -6.80 6.94 -7.97
CA LYS A 26 -6.93 8.39 -7.79
C LYS A 26 -8.38 8.84 -7.95
N ALA A 27 -9.07 8.36 -8.98
CA ALA A 27 -10.47 8.69 -9.23
C ALA A 27 -11.41 8.20 -8.11
N ALA A 28 -11.07 7.09 -7.43
CA ALA A 28 -11.79 6.59 -6.25
C ALA A 28 -11.53 7.39 -4.95
N GLY A 29 -10.68 8.42 -5.02
CA GLY A 29 -10.36 9.31 -3.91
C GLY A 29 -9.20 8.84 -3.03
N PHE A 30 -8.41 7.86 -3.49
CA PHE A 30 -7.13 7.56 -2.84
C PHE A 30 -6.13 8.69 -3.10
N THR A 31 -5.31 8.99 -2.09
CA THR A 31 -4.23 9.99 -2.17
C THR A 31 -2.87 9.35 -2.04
N THR A 32 -2.78 8.23 -1.30
CA THR A 32 -1.53 7.56 -0.99
C THR A 32 -1.66 6.05 -1.20
N VAL A 33 -0.66 5.44 -1.85
CA VAL A 33 -0.49 3.99 -1.95
C VAL A 33 0.75 3.53 -1.19
N ILE A 34 0.63 2.47 -0.40
CA ILE A 34 1.72 1.92 0.41
C ILE A 34 2.01 0.48 -0.05
N CYS A 35 3.23 0.24 -0.53
CA CYS A 35 3.69 -1.09 -0.87
C CYS A 35 4.32 -1.77 0.35
N ASN A 36 3.67 -2.81 0.86
CA ASN A 36 4.18 -3.67 1.92
C ASN A 36 4.84 -4.95 1.38
N ARG A 37 5.28 -4.91 0.13
CA ARG A 37 5.90 -6.02 -0.59
C ARG A 37 7.36 -5.69 -0.94
N PRO A 38 8.34 -6.49 -0.50
CA PRO A 38 9.67 -6.47 -1.08
C PRO A 38 9.62 -6.64 -2.60
N ASP A 39 10.52 -5.99 -3.33
CA ASP A 39 10.66 -6.23 -4.77
C ASP A 39 11.24 -7.63 -5.03
N HIS A 40 10.95 -8.16 -6.22
CA HIS A 40 11.45 -9.45 -6.70
C HIS A 40 11.01 -10.69 -5.88
N GLU A 41 9.86 -10.65 -5.21
CA GLU A 41 9.30 -11.84 -4.56
C GLU A 41 8.74 -12.88 -5.54
N ASP A 42 8.20 -12.45 -6.70
CA ASP A 42 7.64 -13.36 -7.73
C ASP A 42 8.00 -12.88 -9.15
N ALA A 43 8.10 -13.84 -10.08
CA ALA A 43 8.24 -13.54 -11.51
C ALA A 43 6.98 -12.82 -12.02
N GLY A 44 7.16 -11.63 -12.61
CA GLY A 44 6.05 -10.79 -13.08
C GLY A 44 5.49 -9.83 -12.01
N GLN A 45 6.10 -9.76 -10.82
CA GLN A 45 5.83 -8.68 -9.88
C GLN A 45 6.24 -7.32 -10.50
N PRO A 46 5.33 -6.34 -10.58
CA PRO A 46 5.71 -4.96 -10.86
C PRO A 46 6.64 -4.46 -9.75
N SER A 47 7.77 -3.87 -10.13
CA SER A 47 8.67 -3.24 -9.16
C SER A 47 7.96 -2.07 -8.49
N PHE A 48 8.35 -1.77 -7.26
CA PHE A 48 7.86 -0.58 -6.59
C PHE A 48 8.22 0.69 -7.38
N ALA A 49 9.36 0.70 -8.08
CA ALA A 49 9.76 1.81 -8.95
C ALA A 49 8.73 2.07 -10.07
N GLU A 50 8.22 1.02 -10.73
CA GLU A 50 7.16 1.14 -11.74
C GLU A 50 5.85 1.64 -11.15
N ILE A 51 5.46 1.13 -9.97
CA ILE A 51 4.27 1.60 -9.27
C ILE A 51 4.41 3.07 -8.87
N LYS A 52 5.56 3.45 -8.33
CA LYS A 52 5.85 4.83 -7.92
C LYS A 52 5.77 5.79 -9.09
N ALA A 53 6.34 5.44 -10.24
CA ALA A 53 6.28 6.28 -11.43
C ALA A 53 4.83 6.49 -11.91
N ALA A 54 4.03 5.42 -11.94
CA ALA A 54 2.62 5.50 -12.32
C ALA A 54 1.75 6.25 -11.29
N ALA A 55 2.05 6.09 -9.99
CA ALA A 55 1.39 6.82 -8.92
C ALA A 55 1.65 8.32 -9.06
N GLN A 56 2.92 8.72 -9.24
CA GLN A 56 3.30 10.12 -9.44
C GLN A 56 2.63 10.71 -10.68
N ALA A 57 2.61 9.99 -11.80
CA ALA A 57 1.91 10.40 -13.01
C ALA A 57 0.39 10.58 -12.81
N SER A 58 -0.19 9.84 -11.85
CA SER A 58 -1.61 9.92 -11.48
C SER A 58 -1.90 10.91 -10.34
N GLY A 59 -0.89 11.62 -9.83
CA GLY A 59 -1.05 12.53 -8.68
C GLY A 59 -1.33 11.80 -7.36
N LEU A 60 -0.80 10.59 -7.20
CA LEU A 60 -0.79 9.80 -5.98
C LEU A 60 0.60 9.82 -5.36
N GLU A 61 0.64 9.86 -4.03
CA GLU A 61 1.84 9.55 -3.27
C GLU A 61 2.04 8.03 -3.24
N ALA A 62 3.29 7.57 -3.36
CA ALA A 62 3.65 6.16 -3.26
C ALA A 62 4.79 5.97 -2.27
N LEU A 63 4.58 5.09 -1.29
CA LEU A 63 5.53 4.78 -0.22
C LEU A 63 5.89 3.29 -0.24
N HIS A 64 7.17 2.99 -0.02
CA HIS A 64 7.68 1.62 0.07
C HIS A 64 8.00 1.30 1.52
N ILE A 65 7.22 0.41 2.12
CA ILE A 65 7.44 -0.07 3.50
C ILE A 65 7.41 -1.60 3.43
N PRO A 66 8.40 -2.23 2.76
CA PRO A 66 8.40 -3.66 2.52
C PRO A 66 8.56 -4.41 3.83
N VAL A 67 7.69 -5.38 4.09
CA VAL A 67 7.79 -6.24 5.28
C VAL A 67 7.79 -7.70 4.88
N THR A 68 8.66 -8.46 5.55
CA THR A 68 8.71 -9.91 5.44
C THR A 68 7.87 -10.53 6.55
N PRO A 69 6.94 -11.47 6.25
CA PRO A 69 6.16 -12.15 7.27
C PRO A 69 7.05 -12.74 8.38
N GLY A 70 6.72 -12.46 9.63
CA GLY A 70 7.50 -12.91 10.80
C GLY A 70 8.74 -12.08 11.13
N GLN A 71 9.06 -11.04 10.34
CA GLN A 71 10.20 -10.14 10.55
C GLN A 71 9.80 -8.67 10.66
N THR A 72 8.51 -8.37 10.86
CA THR A 72 8.03 -7.00 11.06
C THR A 72 8.69 -6.38 12.29
N THR A 73 9.40 -5.28 12.08
CA THR A 73 10.08 -4.53 13.15
C THR A 73 9.20 -3.40 13.69
N LYS A 74 9.57 -2.84 14.85
CA LYS A 74 8.93 -1.62 15.37
C LYS A 74 9.09 -0.43 14.42
N TYR A 75 10.20 -0.36 13.69
CA TYR A 75 10.45 0.69 12.72
C TYR A 75 9.46 0.62 11.56
N ASP A 76 9.15 -0.59 11.08
CA ASP A 76 8.16 -0.78 10.01
C ASP A 76 6.76 -0.34 10.45
N VAL A 77 6.39 -0.68 11.69
CA VAL A 77 5.11 -0.28 12.28
C VAL A 77 5.01 1.25 12.41
N VAL A 78 6.06 1.91 12.91
CA VAL A 78 6.09 3.38 13.04
C VAL A 78 6.09 4.08 11.68
N ALA A 79 6.86 3.58 10.70
CA ALA A 79 6.87 4.13 9.35
C ALA A 79 5.48 4.00 8.70
N PHE A 80 4.83 2.85 8.89
CA PHE A 80 3.49 2.60 8.38
C PHE A 80 2.44 3.48 9.08
N ASP A 81 2.50 3.62 10.39
CA ASP A 81 1.63 4.51 11.16
C ASP A 81 1.75 5.96 10.69
N THR A 82 2.98 6.45 10.55
CA THR A 82 3.26 7.79 10.04
C THR A 82 2.67 7.99 8.65
N ALA A 83 2.87 7.03 7.75
CA ALA A 83 2.32 7.09 6.39
C ALA A 83 0.77 7.13 6.38
N VAL A 84 0.12 6.37 7.25
CA VAL A 84 -1.35 6.33 7.32
C VAL A 84 -1.93 7.58 7.97
N THR A 85 -1.29 8.10 9.02
CA THR A 85 -1.78 9.24 9.82
C THR A 85 -1.50 10.59 9.19
N THR A 86 -0.44 10.71 8.39
CA THR A 86 -0.08 11.96 7.70
C THR A 86 -0.69 12.11 6.31
N ALA A 87 -1.27 11.05 5.76
CA ALA A 87 -1.92 11.07 4.46
C ALA A 87 -3.13 12.02 4.46
N GLN A 88 -3.20 12.90 3.45
CA GLN A 88 -4.30 13.86 3.29
C GLN A 88 -5.48 13.28 2.49
N GLY A 89 -5.93 12.07 2.85
CA GLY A 89 -7.01 11.38 2.16
C GLY A 89 -6.98 9.87 2.35
N LYS A 90 -7.68 9.14 1.48
CA LYS A 90 -7.76 7.69 1.59
C LYS A 90 -6.41 7.04 1.26
N VAL A 91 -6.06 6.05 2.05
CA VAL A 91 -4.83 5.26 1.89
C VAL A 91 -5.17 3.85 1.40
N LEU A 92 -4.46 3.39 0.37
CA LEU A 92 -4.47 2.00 -0.05
C LEU A 92 -3.13 1.35 0.26
N ALA A 93 -3.12 0.35 1.13
CA ALA A 93 -1.92 -0.45 1.36
C ALA A 93 -2.03 -1.81 0.65
N TYR A 94 -0.98 -2.26 -0.01
CA TYR A 94 -1.02 -3.52 -0.77
C TYR A 94 0.23 -4.36 -0.55
N CYS A 95 0.10 -5.67 -0.73
CA CYS A 95 1.25 -6.57 -0.84
C CYS A 95 0.99 -7.64 -1.89
N ARG A 96 1.45 -8.89 -1.69
CA ARG A 96 1.05 -9.99 -2.58
C ARG A 96 -0.45 -10.30 -2.48
N THR A 97 -0.98 -10.40 -1.25
CA THR A 97 -2.37 -10.81 -0.96
C THR A 97 -3.14 -9.82 -0.09
N GLY A 98 -2.53 -8.69 0.30
CA GLY A 98 -3.10 -7.73 1.25
C GLY A 98 -2.91 -8.08 2.74
N ALA A 99 -2.53 -9.31 3.07
CA ALA A 99 -2.43 -9.76 4.47
C ALA A 99 -1.41 -8.95 5.31
N ARG A 100 -0.27 -8.58 4.72
CA ARG A 100 0.80 -7.82 5.42
C ARG A 100 0.33 -6.42 5.79
N ALA A 101 -0.33 -5.74 4.85
CA ALA A 101 -0.94 -4.45 5.06
C ALA A 101 -2.00 -4.50 6.16
N GLN A 102 -2.83 -5.54 6.17
CA GLN A 102 -3.84 -5.74 7.21
C GLN A 102 -3.20 -5.98 8.58
N SER A 103 -2.14 -6.77 8.68
CA SER A 103 -1.40 -7.00 9.94
C SER A 103 -0.74 -5.72 10.47
N LEU A 104 -0.10 -4.93 9.60
CA LEU A 104 0.49 -3.64 9.99
C LEU A 104 -0.58 -2.66 10.47
N PHE A 105 -1.71 -2.56 9.75
CA PHE A 105 -2.81 -1.71 10.16
C PHE A 105 -3.41 -2.13 11.51
N ALA A 106 -3.55 -3.43 11.77
CA ALA A 106 -4.01 -3.91 13.08
C ALA A 106 -3.02 -3.55 14.20
N ALA A 107 -1.71 -3.58 13.93
CA ALA A 107 -0.68 -3.27 14.91
C ALA A 107 -0.64 -1.78 15.32
N ILE A 108 -1.08 -0.86 14.46
CA ILE A 108 -1.12 0.58 14.75
C ILE A 108 -2.47 1.05 15.34
N ARG A 109 -3.46 0.15 15.40
CA ARG A 109 -4.82 0.45 15.92
C ARG A 109 -5.08 -0.11 17.31
N GLY A 110 -4.10 -0.81 17.91
CA GLY A 110 -4.14 -1.28 19.30
C GLY A 110 -3.58 -0.24 20.24
#